data_AF-A0A6B3I480-F1
#
_entry.id   AF-A0A6B3I480-F1
#
_cell.length_a   1.000
_cell.length_b   1.000
_cell.length_c   1.000
_cell.angle_alpha   90.00
_cell.angle_beta   90.00
_cell.angle_gamma   90.00
#
_symmetry.space_group_name_H-M   'P 1'
#
loop_
_entity.id
_entity.type
_entity.pdbx_description
1 polymer ?
#
loop_
_entity_poly.entity_id
_entity_poly.type
_entity_poly.pdbx_seq_one_letter_code
_entity_poly.pdbx_strand_id
1 'polypeptide(L)'
;CQTYQGGRSFYTGLGHTKESYAETAFRQHLSGGLRYATGQVKADCKPNKDYRPIFNGKTLEGWKQAGPGKFSVSDGALHSEGGMGLLTYQAKELKAYSLKLDWKMAGDDNSGIFV
;
A
#
# COMPACT_ATOMS: atom_id res chain seq x y z
N CYS A 1 -0.72 9.66 -6.50
CA CYS A 1 -1.70 8.90 -7.31
C CYS A 1 -1.00 8.46 -8.55
N GLN A 2 -1.22 7.21 -8.95
CA GLN A 2 -0.71 6.69 -10.21
C GLN A 2 -1.92 6.25 -11.02
N THR A 3 -1.94 6.60 -12.30
CA THR A 3 -2.87 5.98 -13.24
C THR A 3 -2.32 4.60 -13.58
N TYR A 4 -3.17 3.59 -13.54
CA TYR A 4 -2.79 2.23 -13.92
C TYR A 4 -3.21 2.01 -15.38
N GLN A 5 -2.26 1.75 -16.27
CA GLN A 5 -2.49 1.63 -17.72
C GLN A 5 -3.29 2.81 -18.31
N GLY A 6 -3.07 4.03 -17.79
CA GLY A 6 -3.81 5.23 -18.20
C GLY A 6 -5.19 5.41 -17.54
N GLY A 7 -5.70 4.41 -16.82
CA GLY A 7 -6.97 4.44 -16.09
C GLY A 7 -6.84 4.87 -14.62
N ARG A 8 -7.95 5.36 -14.05
CA ARG A 8 -8.08 5.61 -12.59
C ARG A 8 -8.58 4.32 -11.93
N SER A 9 -7.83 3.83 -10.95
CA SER A 9 -8.16 2.59 -10.24
C SER A 9 -8.39 2.86 -8.75
N PHE A 10 -9.35 2.16 -8.16
CA PHE A 10 -9.66 2.20 -6.73
C PHE A 10 -9.78 0.77 -6.20
N TYR A 11 -9.09 0.48 -5.10
CA TYR A 11 -9.11 -0.82 -4.43
C TYR A 11 -9.30 -0.60 -2.93
N THR A 12 -10.10 -1.45 -2.28
CA THR A 12 -10.26 -1.46 -0.83
C THR A 12 -10.46 -2.88 -0.35
N GLY A 13 -9.73 -3.27 0.70
CA GLY A 13 -9.91 -4.53 1.42
C GLY A 13 -10.84 -4.38 2.63
N LEU A 14 -11.78 -3.44 2.58
CA LEU A 14 -12.81 -3.28 3.60
C LEU A 14 -14.10 -3.98 3.14
N GLY A 15 -15.02 -4.27 4.07
CA GLY A 15 -16.35 -4.80 3.72
C GLY A 15 -16.42 -6.32 3.63
N HIS A 16 -16.02 -7.02 4.70
CA HIS A 16 -15.98 -8.49 4.74
C HIS A 16 -17.28 -9.14 5.22
N THR A 17 -18.25 -8.36 5.69
CA THR A 17 -19.55 -8.86 6.15
C THR A 17 -20.68 -8.15 5.45
N LYS A 18 -21.87 -8.77 5.39
CA LYS A 18 -23.06 -8.16 4.79
C LYS A 18 -23.43 -6.86 5.50
N GLU A 19 -23.27 -6.83 6.82
CA GLU A 19 -23.58 -5.70 7.69
C GLU A 19 -22.70 -4.49 7.36
N SER A 20 -21.44 -4.73 6.98
CA SER A 20 -20.52 -3.66 6.57
C SER A 20 -21.12 -2.82 5.45
N TYR A 21 -21.91 -3.40 4.54
CA TYR A 21 -22.54 -2.70 3.41
C TYR A 21 -23.77 -1.86 3.80
N ALA A 22 -24.30 -2.04 5.02
CA ALA A 22 -25.33 -1.17 5.56
C ALA A 22 -24.73 0.11 6.18
N GLU A 23 -23.46 0.08 6.59
CA GLU A 23 -22.80 1.18 7.28
C GLU A 23 -22.66 2.43 6.39
N THR A 24 -23.12 3.56 6.92
CA THR A 24 -23.13 4.83 6.18
C THR A 24 -21.73 5.26 5.78
N ALA A 25 -20.76 5.15 6.69
CA ALA A 25 -19.36 5.52 6.42
C ALA A 25 -18.75 4.64 5.32
N PHE A 26 -19.05 3.33 5.32
CA PHE A 26 -18.54 2.42 4.30
C PHE A 26 -19.16 2.70 2.93
N ARG A 27 -20.47 2.98 2.88
CA ARG A 27 -21.15 3.38 1.63
C ARG A 27 -20.58 4.69 1.08
N GLN A 28 -20.25 5.65 1.94
CA GLN A 28 -19.59 6.90 1.53
C GLN A 28 -18.18 6.64 0.97
N HIS A 29 -17.40 5.79 1.62
CA HIS A 29 -16.07 5.37 1.13
C HIS A 29 -16.14 4.74 -0.27
N LEU A 30 -17.05 3.77 -0.47
CA LEU A 30 -17.26 3.12 -1.76
C LEU A 30 -17.73 4.11 -2.84
N SER A 31 -18.68 4.99 -2.50
CA SER A 31 -19.16 6.05 -3.41
C SER A 31 -18.03 6.98 -3.85
N GLY A 32 -17.15 7.38 -2.92
CA GLY A 32 -15.96 8.18 -3.25
C GLY A 32 -15.02 7.47 -4.22
N GLY A 33 -14.73 6.18 -3.97
CA GLY A 33 -13.91 5.35 -4.85
C GLY A 33 -14.48 5.21 -6.26
N LEU A 34 -15.79 4.96 -6.39
CA LEU A 34 -16.48 4.86 -7.68
C LEU A 34 -16.46 6.18 -8.45
N ARG A 35 -16.74 7.30 -7.78
CA ARG A 35 -16.67 8.65 -8.38
C ARG A 35 -15.27 8.96 -8.90
N TYR A 36 -14.22 8.55 -8.19
CA TYR A 36 -12.85 8.71 -8.64
C TYR A 36 -12.55 7.82 -9.86
N ALA A 37 -12.84 6.52 -9.79
CA ALA A 37 -12.58 5.57 -10.88
C ALA A 37 -13.27 6.01 -12.19
N THR A 38 -14.51 6.49 -12.08
CA THR A 38 -15.31 7.02 -13.21
C THR A 38 -14.93 8.44 -13.64
N GLY A 39 -14.02 9.12 -12.93
CA GLY A 39 -13.55 10.47 -13.29
C GLY A 39 -14.51 11.61 -12.95
N GLN A 40 -15.56 11.35 -12.17
CA GLN A 40 -16.46 12.39 -11.68
C GLN A 40 -15.79 13.31 -10.65
N VAL A 41 -14.78 12.80 -9.95
CA VAL A 41 -13.97 13.59 -9.00
C VAL A 41 -12.48 13.36 -9.21
N LYS A 42 -11.67 14.37 -8.89
CA LYS A 42 -10.22 14.26 -8.83
C LYS A 42 -9.82 13.72 -7.45
N ALA A 43 -8.86 12.79 -7.41
CA ALA A 43 -8.24 12.41 -6.14
C ALA A 43 -7.31 13.53 -5.65
N ASP A 44 -7.24 13.71 -4.33
CA ASP A 44 -6.17 14.50 -3.73
C ASP A 44 -4.88 13.67 -3.75
N CYS A 45 -4.05 13.98 -4.73
CA CYS A 45 -2.81 13.27 -4.99
C CYS A 45 -1.60 13.87 -4.30
N LYS A 46 -1.79 14.94 -3.53
CA LYS A 46 -0.70 15.57 -2.79
C LYS A 46 -0.18 14.57 -1.76
N PRO A 47 1.14 14.33 -1.71
CA PRO A 47 1.73 13.66 -0.56
C PRO A 47 1.36 14.48 0.67
N ASN A 48 0.68 13.87 1.64
CA ASN A 48 0.49 14.54 2.92
C ASN A 48 1.89 14.70 3.52
N LYS A 49 2.28 15.96 3.75
CA LYS A 49 3.63 16.32 4.22
C LYS A 49 3.89 15.90 5.67
N ASP A 50 2.84 15.50 6.39
CA ASP A 50 2.93 15.09 7.80
C ASP A 50 3.37 13.62 7.95
N TYR A 51 3.57 12.89 6.85
CA TYR A 51 4.08 11.52 6.88
C TYR A 51 5.59 11.51 6.99
N ARG A 52 6.11 10.71 7.93
CA ARG A 52 7.53 10.41 8.05
C ARG A 52 7.89 9.23 7.12
N PRO A 53 8.87 9.38 6.20
CA PRO A 53 9.33 8.24 5.41
C PRO A 53 10.00 7.20 6.31
N ILE A 54 9.67 5.91 6.08
CA ILE A 54 10.31 4.75 6.74
C ILE A 54 11.23 3.97 5.81
N PHE A 55 11.17 4.25 4.51
CA PHE A 55 12.08 3.73 3.50
C PHE A 55 12.70 4.92 2.74
N ASN A 56 14.02 4.89 2.59
CA ASN A 56 14.80 6.00 2.05
C ASN A 56 15.00 5.92 0.52
N GLY A 57 14.48 4.88 -0.14
CA GLY A 57 14.63 4.67 -1.59
C GLY A 57 16.02 4.22 -2.04
N LYS A 58 16.93 3.92 -1.11
CA LYS A 58 18.34 3.65 -1.44
C LYS A 58 18.89 2.40 -0.76
N THR A 59 18.54 2.17 0.49
CA THR A 59 19.09 1.08 1.30
C THR A 59 18.02 0.47 2.19
N LEU A 60 18.32 -0.69 2.77
CA LEU A 60 17.49 -1.35 3.78
C LEU A 60 17.80 -0.86 5.20
N GLU A 61 18.30 0.37 5.35
CA GLU A 61 18.60 0.92 6.66
C GLU A 61 17.34 0.94 7.55
N GLY A 62 17.45 0.33 8.72
CA GLY A 62 16.31 0.17 9.64
C GLY A 62 15.39 -1.00 9.32
N TRP A 63 15.69 -1.81 8.30
CA TRP A 63 14.93 -3.00 7.92
C TRP A 63 15.78 -4.27 8.08
N LYS A 64 15.14 -5.38 8.43
CA LYS A 64 15.78 -6.69 8.58
C LYS A 64 15.05 -7.76 7.80
N GLN A 65 15.79 -8.50 6.98
CA GLN A 65 15.28 -9.65 6.25
C GLN A 65 15.23 -10.90 7.13
N ALA A 66 14.16 -11.68 6.99
CA ALA A 66 14.02 -13.01 7.56
C ALA A 66 13.48 -14.00 6.51
N GLY A 67 13.92 -15.26 6.62
CA GLY A 67 13.54 -16.33 5.70
C GLY A 67 14.41 -16.42 4.45
N PRO A 68 14.21 -17.47 3.62
CA PRO A 68 15.01 -17.74 2.43
C PRO A 68 14.80 -16.75 1.28
N GLY A 69 13.72 -15.97 1.30
CA GLY A 69 13.49 -14.92 0.30
C GLY A 69 14.32 -13.66 0.53
N LYS A 70 14.25 -12.72 -0.41
CA LYS A 70 15.07 -11.51 -0.40
C LYS A 70 14.31 -10.27 -0.86
N PHE A 71 14.69 -9.13 -0.29
CA PHE A 71 14.37 -7.82 -0.82
C PHE A 71 15.64 -7.11 -1.29
N SER A 72 15.57 -6.49 -2.47
CA SER A 72 16.60 -5.62 -3.02
C SER A 72 16.04 -4.22 -3.27
N VAL A 73 16.92 -3.22 -3.40
CA VAL A 73 16.53 -1.85 -3.74
C VAL A 73 16.99 -1.56 -5.17
N SER A 74 16.03 -1.23 -6.04
CA SER A 74 16.28 -0.74 -7.40
C SER A 74 15.23 0.31 -7.77
N ASP A 75 15.62 1.31 -8.55
CA ASP A 75 14.74 2.40 -9.02
C ASP A 75 13.94 3.11 -7.91
N GLY A 76 14.51 3.20 -6.71
CA GLY A 76 13.84 3.82 -5.56
C GLY A 76 12.74 2.95 -4.93
N ALA A 77 12.62 1.68 -5.33
CA ALA A 77 11.60 0.75 -4.86
C ALA A 77 12.22 -0.50 -4.22
N LEU A 78 11.43 -1.16 -3.37
CA LEU A 78 11.74 -2.47 -2.82
C LEU A 78 11.24 -3.55 -3.79
N HIS A 79 12.12 -4.46 -4.16
CA HIS A 79 11.82 -5.60 -5.02
C HIS A 79 11.98 -6.90 -4.22
N SER A 80 10.89 -7.66 -4.08
CA SER A 80 10.91 -8.99 -3.48
C SER A 80 11.24 -10.04 -4.54
N GLU A 81 12.14 -10.97 -4.22
CA GLU A 81 12.48 -12.11 -5.08
C GLU A 81 12.72 -13.37 -4.25
N GLY A 82 12.29 -14.50 -4.79
CA GLY A 82 12.56 -15.85 -4.28
C GLY A 82 11.88 -16.18 -2.94
N GLY A 83 11.34 -17.40 -2.83
CA GLY A 83 10.95 -18.04 -1.57
C GLY A 83 10.02 -17.26 -0.62
N MET A 84 9.80 -17.83 0.56
CA MET A 84 9.10 -17.16 1.65
C MET A 84 10.07 -16.23 2.40
N GLY A 85 9.61 -15.04 2.79
CA GLY A 85 10.40 -14.15 3.64
C GLY A 85 9.64 -12.91 4.07
N LEU A 86 10.13 -12.26 5.12
CA LEU A 86 9.60 -11.02 5.65
C LEU A 86 10.71 -9.98 5.75
N LEU A 87 10.40 -8.76 5.31
CA LEU A 87 11.22 -7.58 5.55
C LEU A 87 10.58 -6.77 6.67
N THR A 88 11.21 -6.77 7.85
CA THR A 88 10.65 -6.15 9.06
C THR A 88 11.33 -4.82 9.36
N TYR A 89 10.54 -3.76 9.60
CA TYR A 89 11.06 -2.49 10.10
C TYR A 89 11.44 -2.60 11.57
N GLN A 90 12.72 -2.39 11.89
CA GLN A 90 13.27 -2.56 13.24
C GLN A 90 13.87 -1.27 13.82
N ALA A 91 13.96 -0.18 13.05
CA ALA A 91 14.49 1.07 13.57
C ALA A 91 13.61 1.68 14.68
N LYS A 92 12.30 1.43 14.67
CA LYS A 92 11.38 1.90 15.72
C LYS A 92 10.05 1.14 15.70
N GLU A 93 9.57 0.72 16.87
CA GLU A 93 8.20 0.23 17.04
C GLU A 93 7.18 1.37 16.89
N LEU A 94 6.13 1.14 16.10
CA LEU A 94 5.06 2.10 15.84
C LEU A 94 3.75 1.58 16.46
N LYS A 95 2.96 2.47 17.05
CA LYS A 95 1.70 2.13 17.73
C LYS A 95 0.47 2.50 16.90
N ALA A 96 -0.21 3.59 17.24
CA ALA A 96 -1.26 4.15 16.38
C ALA A 96 -0.61 4.91 15.23
N TYR A 97 -0.80 4.43 14.00
CA TYR A 97 -0.24 5.06 12.81
C TYR A 97 -1.18 4.93 11.61
N SER A 98 -0.95 5.78 10.61
CA SER A 98 -1.45 5.60 9.25
C SER A 98 -0.26 5.25 8.37
N LEU A 99 -0.38 4.21 7.56
CA LEU A 99 0.64 3.78 6.61
C LEU A 99 0.18 4.09 5.19
N LYS A 100 1.07 4.68 4.39
CA LYS A 100 0.85 4.93 2.97
C LYS A 100 2.03 4.37 2.19
N LEU A 101 1.73 3.56 1.18
CA LEU A 101 2.71 3.04 0.23
C LEU A 101 2.06 2.86 -1.15
N ASP A 102 2.89 2.84 -2.17
CA ASP A 102 2.54 2.33 -3.50
C ASP A 102 3.13 0.91 -3.62
N TRP A 103 2.42 0.01 -4.30
CA TRP A 103 2.87 -1.36 -4.56
C TRP A 103 2.59 -1.74 -6.02
N LYS A 104 3.34 -2.71 -6.52
CA LYS A 104 3.15 -3.31 -7.84
C LYS A 104 3.43 -4.80 -7.75
N MET A 105 2.65 -5.58 -8.48
CA MET A 105 2.75 -7.03 -8.57
C MET A 105 2.93 -7.42 -10.04
N ALA A 106 3.69 -8.50 -10.29
CA ALA A 106 3.81 -9.11 -11.60
C ALA A 106 3.01 -10.42 -11.62
N GLY A 107 2.29 -10.70 -12.71
CA GLY A 107 1.54 -11.94 -12.87
C GLY A 107 0.54 -12.21 -11.74
N ASP A 108 0.54 -13.44 -11.24
CA ASP A 108 -0.28 -13.95 -10.14
C ASP A 108 0.52 -14.11 -8.82
N ASP A 109 1.59 -13.32 -8.65
CA ASP A 109 2.40 -13.31 -7.42
C ASP A 109 1.56 -12.99 -6.17
N ASN A 110 2.12 -13.27 -5.00
CA ASN A 110 1.48 -13.00 -3.72
C ASN A 110 2.44 -12.30 -2.75
N SER A 111 1.97 -11.24 -2.12
CA SER A 111 2.69 -10.49 -1.09
C SER A 111 1.69 -9.80 -0.15
N GLY A 112 2.20 -9.17 0.90
CA GLY A 112 1.35 -8.49 1.87
C GLY A 112 2.12 -7.58 2.81
N ILE A 113 1.37 -6.68 3.45
CA ILE A 113 1.86 -5.84 4.53
C ILE A 113 1.30 -6.37 5.84
N PHE A 114 2.17 -6.66 6.79
CA PHE A 114 1.83 -7.03 8.16
C PHE A 114 2.01 -5.80 9.05
N VAL A 115 0.96 -5.44 9.80
CA VAL A 115 0.85 -4.22 10.62
C VAL A 115 0.64 -4.51 12.08
#